data_AF-A0A2R6EWN4-F1
#
_entry.id   AF-A0A2R6EWN4-F1
#
_cell.length_a   1.000
_cell.length_b   1.000
_cell.length_c   1.000
_cell.angle_alpha   90.00
_cell.angle_beta   90.00
_cell.angle_gamma   90.00
#
_symmetry.space_group_name_H-M   'P 1'
#
loop_
_entity.id
_entity.type
_entity.pdbx_description
1 polymer ?
#
loop_
_entity_poly.entity_id
_entity_poly.type
_entity_poly.pdbx_seq_one_letter_code
_entity_poly.pdbx_strand_id
1 'polypeptide(L)'
;MCVIRRTVIVKLDVPDERRGDLKRTTERFQQAAQMVADRAFERDDDGYVITTKQELHGLTYDAVREATDELNADLVCAARNYAADALKGVVDAWQDGTRASKPQFTANTVVYNKNALTYHEESVSLATVNGRVECEYVLPPEGDNPQTEYLRSEEWDLRESTLHYRDGDYSLHVGVAKDDDPQPEAEGGTVLGVDLNVTGYVAVTSTSAFFESADYLTHVREEYERVRGGLQETGTQSAHRTLGRIGS
;
A
#
# COMPACT_ATOMS: atom_id res chain seq x y z
N MET A 1 9.06 -26.99 5.28
CA MET A 1 9.57 -25.78 5.95
C MET A 1 8.41 -24.83 6.15
N CYS A 2 8.10 -24.51 7.40
CA CYS A 2 7.22 -23.40 7.71
C CYS A 2 8.08 -22.12 7.68
N VAL A 3 7.56 -21.02 7.14
CA VAL A 3 8.25 -19.74 7.14
C VAL A 3 7.53 -18.84 8.13
N ILE A 4 8.22 -18.42 9.19
CA ILE A 4 7.69 -17.46 10.15
C ILE A 4 7.85 -16.06 9.55
N ARG A 5 6.75 -15.30 9.50
CA ARG A 5 6.75 -13.90 9.04
C ARG A 5 6.32 -12.98 10.17
N ARG A 6 7.03 -11.86 10.35
CA ARG A 6 6.68 -10.80 11.31
C ARG A 6 6.86 -9.43 10.66
N THR A 7 6.20 -8.42 11.23
CA THR A 7 6.40 -7.01 10.84
C THR A 7 6.90 -6.23 12.04
N VAL A 8 7.96 -5.45 11.86
CA VAL A 8 8.61 -4.64 12.88
C VAL A 8 8.42 -3.18 12.54
N ILE A 9 7.97 -2.38 13.49
CA ILE A 9 7.74 -0.95 13.27
C ILE A 9 8.88 -0.17 13.91
N VAL A 10 9.59 0.62 13.10
CA VAL A 10 10.70 1.45 13.55
C VAL A 10 10.49 2.89 13.11
N LYS A 11 10.60 3.84 14.05
CA LYS A 11 10.52 5.27 13.73
C LYS A 11 11.83 5.71 13.08
N LEU A 12 11.72 6.58 12.08
CA LEU A 12 12.87 7.12 11.36
C LEU A 12 13.11 8.57 11.77
N ASP A 13 14.37 8.91 12.04
CA ASP A 13 14.83 10.29 12.06
C ASP A 13 15.22 10.69 10.65
N VAL A 14 14.39 11.54 10.05
CA VAL A 14 14.55 11.99 8.67
C VAL A 14 15.12 13.41 8.70
N PRO A 15 16.28 13.66 8.04
CA PRO A 15 16.83 15.00 7.93
C PRO A 15 15.80 15.98 7.37
N ASP A 16 15.60 17.11 8.05
CA ASP A 16 14.54 18.08 7.71
C ASP A 16 14.62 18.57 6.27
N GLU A 17 15.82 18.76 5.75
CA GLU A 17 16.09 19.15 4.36
C GLU A 17 15.66 18.10 3.33
N ARG A 18 15.61 16.82 3.73
CA ARG A 18 15.24 15.68 2.87
C ARG A 18 13.79 15.23 3.05
N ARG A 19 13.06 15.73 4.06
CA ARG A 19 11.61 15.43 4.24
C ARG A 19 10.79 15.75 2.99
N GLY A 20 11.16 16.81 2.27
CA GLY A 20 10.52 17.19 1.00
C GLY A 20 10.67 16.13 -0.10
N ASP A 21 11.79 15.39 -0.12
CA ASP A 21 12.03 14.33 -1.10
C ASP A 21 11.13 13.12 -0.81
N LEU A 22 11.05 12.67 0.45
CA LEU A 22 10.17 11.56 0.84
C LEU A 22 8.69 11.89 0.60
N LYS A 23 8.27 13.13 0.87
CA LYS A 23 6.91 13.58 0.58
C LYS A 23 6.60 13.49 -0.91
N ARG A 24 7.45 14.06 -1.77
CA ARG A 24 7.29 13.99 -3.23
C ARG A 24 7.33 12.55 -3.74
N THR A 25 8.18 11.71 -3.17
CA THR A 25 8.21 10.27 -3.48
C THR A 25 6.90 9.59 -3.14
N THR A 26 6.29 9.95 -1.99
CA THR A 26 4.97 9.42 -1.59
C THR A 26 3.88 9.84 -2.58
N GLU A 27 3.85 11.11 -2.96
CA GLU A 27 2.88 11.64 -3.94
C GLU A 27 3.00 10.94 -5.31
N ARG A 28 4.23 10.78 -5.81
CA ARG A 28 4.47 10.09 -7.09
C ARG A 28 4.20 8.59 -7.02
N PHE A 29 4.48 7.95 -5.89
CA PHE A 29 4.17 6.54 -5.67
C PHE A 29 2.65 6.30 -5.67
N GLN A 30 1.88 7.16 -4.98
CA GLN A 30 0.42 7.13 -5.01
C GLN A 30 -0.12 7.32 -6.44
N GLN A 31 0.40 8.31 -7.16
CA GLN A 31 0.04 8.56 -8.56
C GLN A 31 0.31 7.33 -9.44
N ALA A 32 1.49 6.72 -9.33
CA ALA A 32 1.84 5.50 -10.05
C ALA A 32 0.86 4.35 -9.75
N ALA A 33 0.58 4.08 -8.47
CA ALA A 33 -0.35 3.02 -8.07
C ALA A 33 -1.77 3.29 -8.58
N GLN A 34 -2.21 4.55 -8.55
CA GLN A 34 -3.54 4.94 -9.04
C GLN A 34 -3.66 4.76 -10.55
N MET A 35 -2.66 5.18 -11.33
CA MET A 35 -2.64 4.98 -12.78
C MET A 35 -2.71 3.49 -13.15
N VAL A 36 -2.00 2.64 -12.41
CA VAL A 36 -2.05 1.18 -12.62
C VAL A 36 -3.44 0.63 -12.33
N ALA A 37 -4.06 1.02 -11.21
CA ALA A 37 -5.42 0.59 -10.89
C ALA A 37 -6.47 1.13 -11.87
N ASP A 38 -6.30 2.35 -12.37
CA ASP A 38 -7.17 2.92 -13.39
C ASP A 38 -7.11 2.10 -14.67
N ARG A 39 -5.90 1.81 -15.17
CA ARG A 39 -5.70 0.97 -16.36
C ARG A 39 -6.25 -0.44 -16.18
N ALA A 40 -6.08 -1.04 -15.00
CA ALA A 40 -6.61 -2.37 -14.71
C ALA A 40 -8.15 -2.43 -14.81
N PHE A 41 -8.82 -1.34 -14.42
CA PHE A 41 -10.28 -1.22 -14.43
C PHE A 41 -10.88 -0.88 -15.80
N GLU A 42 -10.06 -0.52 -16.79
CA GLU A 42 -10.47 -0.46 -18.20
C GLU A 42 -10.80 -1.85 -18.77
N ARG A 43 -10.44 -2.91 -18.01
CA ARG A 43 -10.64 -4.32 -18.30
C ARG A 43 -9.78 -4.82 -19.48
N ASP A 44 -9.67 -6.13 -19.58
CA ASP A 44 -9.11 -6.83 -20.74
C ASP A 44 -10.16 -6.99 -21.86
N ASP A 45 -9.75 -7.62 -22.95
CA ASP A 45 -10.61 -7.90 -24.12
C ASP A 45 -11.81 -8.80 -23.77
N ASP A 46 -11.71 -9.59 -22.70
CA ASP A 46 -12.76 -10.48 -22.18
C ASP A 46 -13.65 -9.79 -21.12
N GLY A 47 -13.35 -8.53 -20.77
CA GLY A 47 -14.12 -7.71 -19.85
C GLY A 47 -13.81 -7.92 -18.36
N TYR A 48 -12.70 -8.57 -18.02
CA TYR A 48 -12.23 -8.79 -16.65
C TYR A 48 -11.21 -7.72 -16.20
N VAL A 49 -11.12 -7.50 -14.89
CA VAL A 49 -10.11 -6.61 -14.31
C VAL A 49 -8.74 -7.27 -14.40
N ILE A 50 -7.75 -6.54 -14.91
CA ILE A 50 -6.40 -7.04 -15.09
C ILE A 50 -5.67 -7.04 -13.74
N THR A 51 -5.42 -8.21 -13.17
CA THR A 51 -4.75 -8.36 -11.86
C THR A 51 -3.31 -8.87 -11.97
N THR A 52 -2.88 -9.25 -13.16
CA THR A 52 -1.57 -9.88 -13.37
C THR A 52 -0.45 -8.83 -13.40
N LYS A 53 0.51 -8.95 -12.48
CA LYS A 53 1.65 -8.02 -12.35
C LYS A 53 2.44 -7.84 -13.66
N GLN A 54 2.67 -8.92 -14.40
CA GLN A 54 3.41 -8.89 -15.67
C GLN A 54 2.64 -8.14 -16.77
N GLU A 55 1.34 -8.36 -16.85
CA GLU A 55 0.50 -7.72 -17.85
C GLU A 55 0.35 -6.23 -17.57
N LEU A 56 0.05 -5.86 -16.32
CA LEU A 56 0.02 -4.47 -15.87
C LEU A 56 1.35 -3.75 -16.16
N HIS A 57 2.48 -4.43 -16.00
CA HIS A 57 3.78 -3.85 -16.34
C HIS A 57 3.86 -3.43 -17.80
N GLY A 58 3.56 -4.34 -18.72
CA GLY A 58 3.61 -4.05 -20.16
C GLY A 58 2.65 -2.94 -20.58
N LEU A 59 1.51 -2.83 -19.89
CA LEU A 59 0.48 -1.84 -20.21
C LEU A 59 0.73 -0.44 -19.63
N THR A 60 1.43 -0.35 -18.49
CA THR A 60 1.47 0.89 -17.70
C THR A 60 2.86 1.47 -17.49
N TYR A 61 3.93 0.67 -17.64
CA TYR A 61 5.26 1.07 -17.18
C TYR A 61 5.75 2.38 -17.80
N ASP A 62 5.70 2.51 -19.12
CA ASP A 62 6.21 3.70 -19.83
C ASP A 62 5.40 4.94 -19.49
N ALA A 63 4.07 4.84 -19.51
CA ALA A 63 3.17 5.95 -19.16
C ALA A 63 3.32 6.39 -17.70
N VAL A 64 3.51 5.44 -16.77
CA VAL A 64 3.73 5.74 -15.36
C VAL A 64 5.10 6.40 -15.14
N ARG A 65 6.16 5.91 -15.81
CA ARG A 65 7.50 6.50 -15.76
C ARG A 65 7.47 7.96 -16.21
N GLU A 66 6.83 8.24 -17.34
CA GLU A 66 6.68 9.60 -17.87
C GLU A 66 5.87 10.49 -16.92
N ALA A 67 4.70 10.03 -16.47
CA ALA A 67 3.80 10.83 -15.65
C ALA A 67 4.32 11.12 -14.23
N THR A 68 5.31 10.37 -13.75
CA THR A 68 5.91 10.51 -12.41
C THR A 68 7.29 11.18 -12.44
N ASP A 69 7.60 11.92 -13.51
CA ASP A 69 8.90 12.55 -13.77
C ASP A 69 10.06 11.57 -13.56
N GLU A 70 9.98 10.40 -14.19
CA GLU A 70 11.01 9.37 -14.16
C GLU A 70 11.32 8.85 -12.74
N LEU A 71 10.29 8.70 -11.89
CA LEU A 71 10.41 8.06 -10.56
C LEU A 71 11.20 6.76 -10.65
N ASN A 72 12.09 6.51 -9.69
CA ASN A 72 12.94 5.31 -9.64
C ASN A 72 12.20 4.03 -10.10
N ALA A 73 12.81 3.28 -11.03
CA ALA A 73 12.17 2.13 -11.68
C ALA A 73 11.70 1.06 -10.70
N ASP A 74 12.45 0.82 -9.62
CA ASP A 74 12.06 -0.13 -8.57
C ASP A 74 10.81 0.36 -7.82
N LEU A 75 10.68 1.66 -7.57
CA LEU A 75 9.49 2.26 -6.96
C LEU A 75 8.27 2.19 -7.88
N VAL A 76 8.45 2.40 -9.20
CA VAL A 76 7.37 2.21 -10.18
C VAL A 76 6.89 0.75 -10.17
N CYS A 77 7.82 -0.20 -10.14
CA CYS A 77 7.48 -1.62 -10.07
C CYS A 77 6.81 -2.00 -8.74
N ALA A 78 7.26 -1.40 -7.62
CA ALA A 78 6.63 -1.58 -6.32
C ALA A 78 5.20 -1.00 -6.30
N ALA A 79 4.99 0.20 -6.85
CA ALA A 79 3.66 0.80 -6.98
C ALA A 79 2.71 -0.06 -7.83
N ARG A 80 3.21 -0.62 -8.93
CA ARG A 80 2.46 -1.60 -9.75
C ARG A 80 2.10 -2.85 -8.95
N ASN A 81 3.05 -3.42 -8.21
CA ASN A 81 2.78 -4.61 -7.40
C ASN A 81 1.73 -4.34 -6.33
N TYR A 82 1.89 -3.21 -5.65
CA TYR A 82 0.98 -2.71 -4.64
C TYR A 82 -0.44 -2.53 -5.21
N ALA A 83 -0.57 -1.93 -6.39
CA ALA A 83 -1.85 -1.82 -7.08
C ALA A 83 -2.41 -3.19 -7.47
N ALA A 84 -1.59 -4.07 -8.06
CA ALA A 84 -2.01 -5.42 -8.45
C ALA A 84 -2.53 -6.25 -7.28
N ASP A 85 -1.89 -6.17 -6.11
CA ASP A 85 -2.30 -6.92 -4.92
C ASP A 85 -3.63 -6.36 -4.36
N ALA A 86 -3.82 -5.04 -4.35
CA ALA A 86 -5.12 -4.43 -3.99
C ALA A 86 -6.24 -4.81 -4.98
N LEU A 87 -5.94 -4.89 -6.28
CA LEU A 87 -6.88 -5.31 -7.32
C LEU A 87 -7.29 -6.76 -7.16
N LYS A 88 -6.36 -7.65 -6.81
CA LYS A 88 -6.68 -9.04 -6.46
C LYS A 88 -7.66 -9.12 -5.29
N GLY A 89 -7.41 -8.38 -4.22
CA GLY A 89 -8.33 -8.33 -3.08
C GLY A 89 -9.74 -7.89 -3.47
N VAL A 90 -9.88 -6.98 -4.44
CA VAL A 90 -11.20 -6.60 -4.98
C VAL A 90 -11.87 -7.74 -5.75
N VAL A 91 -11.11 -8.45 -6.60
CA VAL A 91 -11.61 -9.59 -7.36
C VAL A 91 -12.00 -10.75 -6.44
N ASP A 92 -11.19 -11.04 -5.43
CA ASP A 92 -11.46 -12.07 -4.41
C ASP A 92 -12.74 -11.70 -3.63
N ALA A 93 -12.90 -10.44 -3.24
CA ALA A 93 -14.13 -9.97 -2.59
C ALA A 93 -15.37 -10.16 -3.49
N TRP A 94 -15.26 -9.93 -4.81
CA TRP A 94 -16.35 -10.20 -5.74
C TRP A 94 -16.68 -11.70 -5.86
N GLN A 95 -15.66 -12.56 -5.84
CA GLN A 95 -15.84 -14.01 -5.85
C GLN A 95 -16.59 -14.49 -4.59
N ASP A 96 -16.33 -13.85 -3.45
CA ASP A 96 -17.02 -14.10 -2.19
C ASP A 96 -18.41 -13.42 -2.09
N GLY A 97 -18.88 -12.78 -3.18
CA GLY A 97 -20.16 -12.09 -3.22
C GLY A 97 -20.21 -10.75 -2.48
N THR A 98 -19.04 -10.22 -2.09
CA THR A 98 -18.91 -8.93 -1.40
C THR A 98 -18.77 -7.79 -2.39
N ARG A 99 -19.46 -6.68 -2.14
CA ARG A 99 -19.34 -5.47 -2.97
C ARG A 99 -18.04 -4.73 -2.68
N ALA A 100 -17.11 -4.78 -3.62
CA ALA A 100 -15.88 -3.99 -3.63
C ALA A 100 -15.83 -3.02 -4.82
N SER A 101 -15.15 -1.88 -4.67
CA SER A 101 -14.97 -0.87 -5.72
C SER A 101 -13.51 -0.73 -6.11
N LYS A 102 -13.24 -0.02 -7.21
CA LYS A 102 -11.88 0.35 -7.61
C LYS A 102 -11.10 0.96 -6.44
N PRO A 103 -9.86 0.49 -6.15
CA PRO A 103 -9.07 1.07 -5.08
C PRO A 103 -8.71 2.52 -5.37
N GLN A 104 -8.55 3.29 -4.30
CA GLN A 104 -8.08 4.67 -4.32
C GLN A 104 -6.87 4.78 -3.39
N PHE A 105 -5.72 5.16 -3.93
CA PHE A 105 -4.47 5.20 -3.15
C PHE A 105 -4.23 6.59 -2.58
N THR A 106 -4.77 6.83 -1.38
CA THR A 106 -4.67 8.11 -0.67
C THR A 106 -3.82 8.04 0.60
N ALA A 107 -3.41 6.84 1.01
CA ALA A 107 -2.58 6.64 2.19
C ALA A 107 -1.16 7.16 1.94
N ASN A 108 -0.61 7.92 2.90
CA ASN A 108 0.76 8.44 2.84
C ASN A 108 1.79 7.33 3.11
N THR A 109 1.87 6.39 2.19
CA THR A 109 2.67 5.18 2.31
C THR A 109 3.45 4.89 1.05
N VAL A 110 4.66 4.36 1.19
CA VAL A 110 5.51 3.92 0.07
C VAL A 110 6.02 2.53 0.35
N VAL A 111 5.81 1.61 -0.59
CA VAL A 111 6.35 0.25 -0.51
C VAL A 111 7.73 0.21 -1.16
N TYR A 112 8.71 -0.29 -0.42
CA TYR A 112 10.09 -0.40 -0.83
C TYR A 112 10.52 -1.86 -0.94
N ASN A 113 10.84 -2.30 -2.15
CA ASN A 113 11.46 -3.60 -2.38
C ASN A 113 12.95 -3.58 -1.99
N LYS A 114 13.61 -4.75 -2.00
CA LYS A 114 15.04 -4.92 -1.63
C LYS A 114 16.03 -4.11 -2.47
N ASN A 115 15.64 -3.62 -3.65
CA ASN A 115 16.50 -2.79 -4.49
C ASN A 115 16.32 -1.29 -4.18
N ALA A 116 15.11 -0.89 -3.79
CA ALA A 116 14.75 0.48 -3.49
C ALA A 116 15.09 0.90 -2.04
N LEU A 117 15.40 -0.06 -1.16
CA LEU A 117 15.89 0.20 0.20
C LEU A 117 17.22 -0.50 0.43
N THR A 118 17.99 -0.03 1.40
CA THR A 118 19.16 -0.73 1.93
C THR A 118 19.20 -0.54 3.43
N TYR A 119 19.24 -1.64 4.19
CA TYR A 119 19.37 -1.60 5.64
C TYR A 119 20.84 -1.47 6.03
N HIS A 120 21.09 -0.61 7.00
CA HIS A 120 22.32 -0.55 7.78
C HIS A 120 21.99 -0.86 9.25
N GLU A 121 23.01 -0.98 10.09
CA GLU A 121 22.83 -1.36 11.50
C GLU A 121 22.03 -0.31 12.31
N GLU A 122 22.24 0.97 12.01
CA GLU A 122 21.63 2.11 12.70
C GLU A 122 20.83 3.05 11.79
N SER A 123 20.85 2.80 10.48
CA SER A 123 20.17 3.63 9.48
C SER A 123 19.55 2.80 8.36
N VAL A 124 18.68 3.43 7.57
CA VAL A 124 18.13 2.89 6.33
C VAL A 124 18.31 3.89 5.21
N SER A 125 18.77 3.40 4.06
CA SER A 125 18.87 4.19 2.82
C SER A 125 17.67 3.92 1.93
N LEU A 126 16.83 4.92 1.70
CA LEU A 126 15.60 4.83 0.92
C LEU A 126 15.76 5.55 -0.43
N ALA A 127 15.36 4.90 -1.52
CA ALA A 127 15.26 5.53 -2.82
C ALA A 127 14.17 6.62 -2.82
N THR A 128 14.45 7.74 -3.47
CA THR A 128 13.54 8.88 -3.57
C THR A 128 13.57 9.48 -4.98
N VAL A 129 12.82 10.56 -5.17
CA VAL A 129 12.87 11.38 -6.39
C VAL A 129 14.23 12.00 -6.65
N ASN A 130 15.00 12.26 -5.59
CA ASN A 130 16.30 12.94 -5.64
C ASN A 130 17.39 12.05 -5.04
N GLY A 131 17.65 10.92 -5.69
CA GLY A 131 18.63 9.94 -5.23
C GLY A 131 18.15 9.18 -3.99
N ARG A 132 19.04 8.94 -3.03
CA ARG A 132 18.70 8.23 -1.78
C ARG A 132 18.71 9.17 -0.58
N VAL A 133 17.85 8.89 0.38
CA VAL A 133 17.82 9.54 1.70
C VAL A 133 18.24 8.49 2.72
N GLU A 134 19.26 8.83 3.50
CA GLU A 134 19.62 8.05 4.69
C GLU A 134 18.81 8.57 5.88
N CYS A 135 18.16 7.66 6.60
CA CYS A 135 17.35 7.95 7.78
C CYS A 135 17.87 7.09 8.93
N GLU A 136 18.12 7.70 10.09
CA GLU A 136 18.55 6.96 11.27
C GLU A 136 17.34 6.30 11.96
N TYR A 137 17.56 5.16 12.60
CA TYR A 137 16.51 4.54 13.40
C TYR A 137 16.39 5.23 14.76
N VAL A 138 15.18 5.67 15.11
CA VAL A 138 14.86 6.11 16.47
C VAL A 138 14.55 4.86 17.29
N LEU A 139 15.61 4.23 17.79
CA LEU A 139 15.53 3.08 18.70
C LEU A 139 15.47 3.56 20.16
N PRO A 140 14.72 2.87 21.04
CA PRO A 140 14.77 3.17 22.46
C PRO A 140 16.20 2.99 23.01
N PRO A 141 16.63 3.85 23.95
CA PRO A 141 17.95 3.73 24.57
C PRO A 141 18.08 2.36 25.27
N GLU A 142 19.15 1.64 24.93
CA GLU A 142 19.63 0.33 25.43
C GLU A 142 18.64 -0.55 26.23
N GLY A 143 18.36 -1.74 25.69
CA GLY A 143 17.59 -2.81 26.33
C GLY A 143 17.14 -3.86 25.30
N ASP A 144 16.74 -5.05 25.76
CA ASP A 144 16.08 -6.06 24.91
C ASP A 144 14.77 -5.48 24.37
N ASN A 145 14.81 -5.01 23.13
CA ASN A 145 13.63 -4.53 22.43
C ASN A 145 13.47 -5.31 21.11
N PRO A 146 12.23 -5.66 20.73
CA PRO A 146 11.98 -6.45 19.53
C PRO A 146 12.57 -5.81 18.27
N GLN A 147 12.63 -4.48 18.19
CA GLN A 147 13.15 -3.78 17.02
C GLN A 147 14.64 -4.06 16.80
N THR A 148 15.45 -3.97 17.85
CA THR A 148 16.88 -4.28 17.82
C THR A 148 17.09 -5.77 17.57
N GLU A 149 16.29 -6.65 18.18
CA GLU A 149 16.36 -8.09 17.98
C GLU A 149 16.15 -8.47 16.51
N TYR A 150 15.11 -7.96 15.85
CA TYR A 150 14.84 -8.31 14.45
C TYR A 150 15.72 -7.59 13.44
N LEU A 151 16.08 -6.32 13.68
CA LEU A 151 16.88 -5.55 12.72
C LEU A 151 18.36 -5.93 12.73
N ARG A 152 18.89 -6.38 13.89
CA ARG A 152 20.31 -6.73 14.04
C ARG A 152 20.59 -8.23 14.00
N SER A 153 19.55 -9.06 14.02
CA SER A 153 19.71 -10.52 13.97
C SER A 153 19.96 -11.01 12.55
N GLU A 154 21.04 -11.76 12.37
CA GLU A 154 21.34 -12.49 11.12
C GLU A 154 20.39 -13.67 10.86
N GLU A 155 19.62 -14.11 11.87
CA GLU A 155 18.64 -15.19 11.72
C GLU A 155 17.38 -14.77 10.95
N TRP A 156 17.14 -13.46 10.79
CA TRP A 156 15.95 -12.93 10.15
C TRP A 156 16.30 -12.28 8.81
N ASP A 157 15.69 -12.78 7.74
CA ASP A 157 15.74 -12.13 6.44
C ASP A 157 14.87 -10.87 6.47
N LEU A 158 15.50 -9.71 6.37
CA LEU A 158 14.79 -8.45 6.11
C LEU A 158 14.21 -8.48 4.68
N ARG A 159 12.94 -8.09 4.54
CA ARG A 159 12.14 -8.16 3.30
C ARG A 159 11.70 -6.76 2.86
N GLU A 160 10.71 -6.72 1.97
CA GLU A 160 10.05 -5.48 1.58
C GLU A 160 9.55 -4.72 2.82
N SER A 161 9.63 -3.39 2.77
CA SER A 161 9.16 -2.53 3.84
C SER A 161 8.21 -1.47 3.35
N THR A 162 7.28 -1.08 4.20
CA THR A 162 6.38 0.03 3.92
C THR A 162 6.76 1.23 4.78
N LEU A 163 7.12 2.33 4.15
CA LEU A 163 7.27 3.62 4.80
C LEU A 163 5.87 4.21 5.02
N HIS A 164 5.59 4.64 6.25
CA HIS A 164 4.37 5.36 6.62
C HIS A 164 4.73 6.77 7.06
N TYR A 165 3.93 7.74 6.63
CA TYR A 165 3.98 9.11 7.13
C TYR A 165 2.68 9.45 7.86
N ARG A 166 2.79 9.84 9.13
CA ARG A 166 1.65 10.21 9.97
C ARG A 166 2.05 11.30 10.95
N ASP A 167 1.22 12.32 11.07
CA ASP A 167 1.33 13.38 12.09
C ASP A 167 2.72 14.06 12.16
N GLY A 168 3.43 14.14 11.03
CA GLY A 168 4.77 14.76 10.94
C GLY A 168 5.94 13.79 11.14
N ASP A 169 5.67 12.53 11.43
CA ASP A 169 6.65 11.48 11.68
C ASP A 169 6.65 10.40 10.60
N TYR A 170 7.83 9.81 10.38
CA TYR A 170 8.04 8.67 9.49
C TYR A 170 8.28 7.39 10.28
N SER A 171 7.61 6.31 9.90
CA SER A 171 7.85 4.97 10.44
C SER A 171 7.99 3.94 9.34
N LEU A 172 8.98 3.06 9.46
CA LEU A 172 9.23 1.96 8.55
C LEU A 172 8.65 0.67 9.14
N HIS A 173 7.75 0.04 8.39
CA HIS A 173 7.20 -1.27 8.69
C HIS A 173 8.02 -2.31 7.95
N VAL A 174 8.93 -2.96 8.67
CA VAL A 174 9.90 -3.92 8.14
C VAL A 174 9.34 -5.32 8.19
N GLY A 175 9.13 -5.92 7.03
CA GLY A 175 8.84 -7.35 6.93
C GLY A 175 10.08 -8.17 7.24
N VAL A 176 9.97 -9.13 8.16
CA VAL A 176 11.04 -10.07 8.48
C VAL A 176 10.54 -11.50 8.32
N ALA A 177 11.41 -12.38 7.82
CA ALA A 177 11.10 -13.80 7.63
C ALA A 177 12.23 -14.69 8.12
N LYS A 178 11.90 -15.85 8.69
CA LYS A 178 12.85 -16.90 9.06
C LYS A 178 12.30 -18.26 8.67
N ASP A 179 13.16 -19.14 8.17
CA ASP A 179 12.85 -20.55 7.95
C ASP A 179 12.81 -21.29 9.29
N ASP A 180 11.71 -22.01 9.55
CA ASP A 180 11.57 -22.83 10.74
C ASP A 180 12.01 -24.29 10.45
N ASP A 181 12.95 -24.79 11.25
CA ASP A 181 13.29 -26.22 11.29
C ASP A 181 12.16 -26.96 12.02
N PRO A 182 11.67 -28.11 11.52
CA PRO A 182 10.51 -28.78 12.10
C PRO A 182 10.81 -29.26 13.53
N GLN A 183 10.32 -28.54 14.55
CA GLN A 183 10.26 -29.04 15.92
C GLN A 183 9.03 -29.94 16.10
N PRO A 184 9.13 -31.03 16.90
CA PRO A 184 8.00 -31.91 17.16
C PRO A 184 6.88 -31.15 17.88
N GLU A 185 5.69 -31.39 17.36
CA GLU A 185 4.43 -30.68 17.53
C GLU A 185 4.11 -30.39 19.01
N ALA A 186 4.12 -29.12 19.40
CA ALA A 186 3.48 -28.67 20.63
C ALA A 186 2.01 -28.34 20.31
N GLU A 187 1.09 -29.10 20.90
CA GLU A 187 -0.35 -28.92 20.79
C GLU A 187 -0.75 -27.48 21.16
N GLY A 188 -1.40 -26.77 20.23
CA GLY A 188 -2.08 -25.51 20.51
C GLY A 188 -1.35 -24.22 20.12
N GLY A 189 -0.93 -24.09 18.86
CA GLY A 189 -0.52 -22.81 18.29
C GLY A 189 -1.56 -22.29 17.31
N THR A 190 -2.43 -21.36 17.73
CA THR A 190 -3.24 -20.58 16.79
C THR A 190 -2.31 -19.75 15.93
N VAL A 191 -2.00 -20.22 14.73
CA VAL A 191 -1.18 -19.51 13.75
C VAL A 191 -2.00 -18.34 13.21
N LEU A 192 -1.78 -17.15 13.78
CA LEU A 192 -2.30 -15.90 13.25
C LEU A 192 -1.37 -15.42 12.13
N GLY A 193 -1.51 -16.01 10.95
CA GLY A 193 -0.88 -15.51 9.73
C GLY A 193 -1.55 -14.22 9.30
N VAL A 194 -1.07 -13.08 9.79
CA VAL A 194 -1.50 -11.76 9.32
C VAL A 194 -0.63 -11.38 8.13
N ASP A 195 -0.99 -11.85 6.94
CA ASP A 195 -0.51 -11.26 5.69
C ASP A 195 -1.39 -10.04 5.39
N LEU A 196 -1.07 -8.90 6.02
CA LEU A 196 -1.70 -7.64 5.66
C LEU A 196 -0.87 -6.99 4.55
N ASN A 197 -0.84 -7.64 3.38
CA ASN A 197 -0.47 -6.96 2.15
C ASN A 197 -1.62 -6.00 1.81
N VAL A 198 -1.57 -4.85 2.47
CA VAL A 198 -2.31 -3.62 2.29
C VAL A 198 -3.61 -3.71 1.47
N THR A 199 -4.71 -3.98 2.16
CA THR A 199 -5.94 -3.22 1.89
C THR A 199 -5.90 -2.01 2.81
N GLY A 200 -5.81 -0.82 2.22
CA GLY A 200 -5.76 0.43 2.97
C GLY A 200 -6.91 0.54 3.96
N TYR A 201 -6.57 0.92 5.19
CA TYR A 201 -7.46 1.16 6.32
C TYR A 201 -8.33 -0.04 6.72
N VAL A 202 -7.76 -0.95 7.50
CA VAL A 202 -8.25 -1.39 8.83
C VAL A 202 -7.24 -2.41 9.34
N ALA A 203 -6.68 -2.18 10.52
CA ALA A 203 -6.07 -3.26 11.29
C ALA A 203 -7.20 -4.20 11.74
N VAL A 204 -7.37 -5.35 11.09
CA VAL A 204 -8.22 -6.44 11.60
C VAL A 204 -7.29 -7.49 12.19
N THR A 205 -7.17 -7.52 13.51
CA THR A 205 -6.64 -8.70 14.21
C THR A 205 -7.74 -9.74 14.25
N SER A 206 -7.45 -10.95 13.77
CA SER A 206 -8.29 -12.14 13.92
C SER A 206 -8.33 -12.58 15.38
N THR A 207 -9.09 -11.85 16.18
CA THR A 207 -9.74 -12.42 17.36
C THR A 207 -11.16 -11.95 17.28
N SER A 208 -12.05 -12.91 17.08
CA SER A 208 -13.49 -12.78 17.17
C SER A 208 -13.88 -12.19 18.53
N ALA A 209 -13.89 -10.86 18.62
CA ALA A 209 -14.50 -10.10 19.68
C ALA A 209 -15.15 -8.87 19.04
N PHE A 210 -16.42 -9.01 18.70
CA PHE A 210 -17.29 -7.89 18.37
C PHE A 210 -17.36 -6.97 19.59
N PHE A 211 -16.96 -5.71 19.44
CA PHE A 211 -17.44 -4.65 20.31
C PHE A 211 -18.67 -4.04 19.66
N GLU A 212 -19.80 -4.19 20.34
CA GLU A 212 -21.11 -3.68 19.98
C GLU A 212 -21.06 -2.18 19.66
N SER A 213 -21.43 -1.83 18.43
CA SER A 213 -22.39 -0.76 18.08
C SER A 213 -22.48 -0.70 16.56
N ALA A 214 -23.19 -1.68 16.00
CA ALA A 214 -23.41 -1.87 14.57
C ALA A 214 -24.27 -0.77 13.90
N ASP A 215 -24.71 0.25 14.63
CA ASP A 215 -25.62 1.28 14.12
C ASP A 215 -24.91 2.57 13.65
N TYR A 216 -23.68 2.85 14.08
CA TYR A 216 -23.02 4.12 13.73
C TYR A 216 -22.32 4.10 12.36
N LEU A 217 -21.91 2.91 11.88
CA LEU A 217 -21.21 2.76 10.60
C LEU A 217 -22.13 2.56 9.40
N THR A 218 -23.39 2.19 9.62
CA THR A 218 -24.41 2.14 8.55
C THR A 218 -24.86 3.55 8.17
N HIS A 219 -24.97 4.47 9.15
CA HIS A 219 -25.51 5.81 8.92
C HIS A 219 -24.59 6.72 8.10
N VAL A 220 -23.26 6.60 8.27
CA VAL A 220 -22.29 7.38 7.46
C VAL A 220 -22.25 6.89 6.01
N ARG A 221 -22.67 5.65 5.74
CA ARG A 221 -22.74 5.08 4.38
C ARG A 221 -23.95 5.61 3.59
N GLU A 222 -25.09 5.83 4.25
CA GLU A 222 -26.31 6.35 3.61
C GLU A 222 -26.18 7.82 3.16
N GLU A 223 -25.47 8.67 3.90
CA GLU A 223 -25.24 10.08 3.53
C GLU A 223 -24.34 10.22 2.29
N TYR A 224 -23.41 9.29 2.05
CA TYR A 224 -22.55 9.30 0.86
C TYR A 224 -23.22 8.70 -0.39
N GLU A 225 -24.21 7.82 -0.23
CA GLU A 225 -24.99 7.29 -1.36
C GLU A 225 -26.00 8.31 -1.91
N ARG A 226 -26.51 9.24 -1.08
CA ARG A 226 -27.43 10.30 -1.54
C ARG A 226 -26.79 11.33 -2.46
N VAL A 227 -25.46 11.52 -2.40
CA VAL A 227 -24.72 12.46 -3.27
C VAL A 227 -24.23 11.80 -4.57
N ARG A 228 -24.04 10.46 -4.60
CA ARG A 228 -23.60 9.73 -5.80
C ARG A 228 -24.74 9.20 -6.68
N GLY A 229 -25.97 9.12 -6.17
CA GLY A 229 -27.15 8.73 -6.96
C GLY A 229 -27.61 9.77 -8.00
N GLY A 230 -27.16 11.03 -7.92
CA GLY A 230 -27.59 12.10 -8.84
C GLY A 230 -26.82 12.21 -10.16
N LEU A 231 -25.82 11.35 -10.39
CA LEU A 231 -24.89 11.46 -11.53
C LEU A 231 -24.78 10.18 -12.38
N GLN A 232 -25.70 9.23 -12.19
CA GLN A 232 -25.90 8.07 -13.07
C GLN A 232 -27.38 7.87 -13.40
N GLU A 233 -28.06 8.94 -13.80
CA GLU A 233 -29.25 8.81 -14.62
C GLU A 233 -29.20 9.86 -15.73
N THR A 234 -29.41 9.41 -16.96
CA THR A 234 -29.51 10.20 -18.20
C THR A 234 -28.21 10.43 -18.99
N GLY A 235 -27.63 9.33 -19.48
CA GLY A 235 -27.01 9.37 -20.80
C GLY A 235 -28.10 9.46 -21.86
N THR A 236 -28.31 10.62 -22.51
CA THR A 236 -28.85 10.69 -23.87
C THR A 236 -28.40 11.92 -24.65
N GLN A 237 -28.35 11.71 -25.96
CA GLN A 237 -27.87 12.50 -27.11
C GLN A 237 -28.50 13.91 -27.29
N SER A 238 -28.37 14.81 -26.31
CA SER A 238 -28.73 16.24 -26.47
C SER A 238 -27.63 17.21 -26.04
N ALA A 239 -26.45 16.71 -25.69
CA ALA A 239 -25.30 17.49 -25.20
C ALA A 239 -24.53 18.23 -26.31
N HIS A 240 -25.20 18.81 -27.31
CA HIS A 240 -24.49 19.54 -28.38
C HIS A 240 -25.05 20.88 -28.83
N ARG A 241 -26.10 21.44 -28.20
CA ARG A 241 -26.49 22.84 -28.48
C ARG A 241 -27.10 23.50 -27.25
N THR A 242 -26.28 24.17 -26.45
CA THR A 242 -26.54 25.48 -25.78
C THR A 242 -25.27 25.86 -24.99
N LEU A 243 -24.13 26.00 -25.68
CA LEU A 243 -22.98 26.78 -25.20
C LEU A 243 -23.05 28.16 -25.88
N GLY A 244 -24.11 28.91 -25.54
CA GLY A 244 -24.44 30.16 -26.24
C GLY A 244 -25.51 30.99 -25.56
N ARG A 245 -25.41 31.17 -24.24
CA ARG A 245 -26.00 32.32 -23.52
C ARG A 245 -25.54 32.28 -22.07
N ILE A 246 -25.26 33.45 -21.49
CA ILE A 246 -24.62 33.68 -20.19
C ILE A 246 -23.08 33.57 -20.30
N GLY A 247 -22.45 34.21 -21.28
CA GLY A 247 -22.06 35.62 -21.18
C GLY A 247 -23.15 36.62 -20.80
N SER A 248 -23.14 37.01 -19.53
CA SER A 248 -23.45 38.36 -19.01
C SER A 248 -23.13 38.38 -17.51
#